data_AF-A0A3D3S3A5-F1
#
_entry.id   AF-A0A3D3S3A5-F1
#
_cell.length_a   1.000
_cell.length_b   1.000
_cell.length_c   1.000
_cell.angle_alpha   90.00
_cell.angle_beta   90.00
_cell.angle_gamma   90.00
#
_symmetry.space_group_name_H-M   'P 1'
#
loop_
_entity.id
_entity.type
_entity.pdbx_description
1 polymer ?
#
loop_
_entity_poly.entity_id
_entity_poly.type
_entity_poly.pdbx_seq_one_letter_code
_entity_poly.pdbx_strand_id
1 'polypeptide(L)'
;GTVVALTGSGATDVIRVKPPSYTALSVANVKALRFSGQGLAREPGGTALAAGLVAEISSAQLSSKNRRCIYMAAGSVISTCTVTGTSTCPSNEPTNCL
;
A
#
# COMPACT_ATOMS: atom_id res chain seq x y z
N GLY A 1 -11.54 -2.93 -3.97
CA GLY A 1 -12.91 -2.99 -3.45
C GLY A 1 -13.12 -1.74 -2.62
N THR A 2 -14.33 -1.22 -2.53
CA THR A 2 -14.63 -0.06 -1.68
C THR A 2 -14.77 -0.51 -0.23
N VAL A 3 -14.23 0.27 0.71
CA VAL A 3 -14.51 0.08 2.14
C VAL A 3 -15.88 0.70 2.41
N VAL A 4 -16.76 -0.07 3.01
CA VAL A 4 -18.14 0.33 3.30
C VAL A 4 -18.38 0.10 4.78
N ALA A 5 -18.89 1.11 5.48
CA ALA A 5 -19.39 0.93 6.83
C ALA A 5 -20.90 0.66 6.78
N LEU A 6 -21.35 -0.37 7.50
CA LEU A 6 -22.76 -0.55 7.77
C LEU A 6 -23.10 0.22 9.05
N THR A 7 -23.99 1.20 8.96
CA THR A 7 -24.54 1.84 10.15
C THR A 7 -25.68 0.99 10.72
N GLY A 8 -25.99 1.10 12.01
CA GLY A 8 -27.03 0.31 12.69
C GLY A 8 -28.45 0.44 12.12
N SER A 9 -28.65 1.31 11.13
CA SER A 9 -29.87 1.47 10.33
C SER A 9 -29.93 0.58 9.07
N GLY A 10 -28.89 -0.21 8.78
CA GLY A 10 -28.80 -1.03 7.56
C GLY A 10 -28.35 -0.26 6.30
N ALA A 11 -28.02 1.02 6.43
CA ALA A 11 -27.47 1.81 5.34
C ALA A 11 -25.96 1.55 5.14
N THR A 12 -25.54 1.46 3.89
CA THR A 12 -24.13 1.35 3.50
C THR A 12 -23.55 2.74 3.22
N ASP A 13 -22.56 3.15 4.02
CA ASP A 13 -21.82 4.39 3.75
C ASP A 13 -20.45 4.06 3.15
N VAL A 14 -20.10 4.72 2.05
CA VAL A 14 -18.83 4.49 1.34
C VAL A 14 -17.78 5.39 1.97
N ILE A 15 -16.89 4.79 2.76
CA ILE A 15 -15.77 5.51 3.36
C ILE A 15 -14.71 5.74 2.29
N ARG A 16 -14.67 6.96 1.75
CA ARG A 16 -13.56 7.45 0.92
C ARG A 16 -12.66 8.32 1.77
N VAL A 17 -11.48 7.81 2.10
CA VAL A 17 -10.42 8.62 2.71
C VAL A 17 -9.62 9.28 1.59
N LYS A 18 -9.78 10.59 1.42
CA LYS A 18 -8.79 11.39 0.68
C LYS A 18 -7.60 11.61 1.63
N PRO A 19 -6.38 11.16 1.30
CA PRO A 19 -5.22 11.53 2.08
C PRO A 19 -5.10 13.06 2.16
N PRO A 20 -4.62 13.65 3.27
CA PRO A 20 -4.29 15.06 3.29
C PRO A 20 -3.37 15.39 2.11
N SER A 21 -3.59 16.55 1.49
CA SER A 21 -2.77 16.98 0.35
C SER A 21 -1.42 17.46 0.86
N TYR A 22 -0.48 16.53 1.02
CA TYR A 22 0.91 16.84 1.33
C TYR A 22 1.62 17.21 0.03
N THR A 23 1.83 18.50 -0.22
CA THR A 23 2.59 18.97 -1.39
C THR A 23 4.04 18.47 -1.39
N ALA A 24 4.54 18.05 -0.23
CA ALA A 24 5.86 17.46 -0.03
C ALA A 24 5.93 15.95 -0.29
N LEU A 25 4.80 15.25 -0.47
CA LEU A 25 4.75 13.80 -0.63
C LEU A 25 4.16 13.41 -1.99
N SER A 26 4.80 12.44 -2.64
CA SER A 26 4.29 11.79 -3.85
C SER A 26 3.99 10.32 -3.55
N VAL A 27 2.85 9.84 -4.04
CA VAL A 27 2.41 8.44 -3.91
C VAL A 27 2.38 7.81 -5.29
N ALA A 28 3.04 6.67 -5.45
CA ALA A 28 3.16 5.94 -6.70
C ALA A 28 3.04 4.42 -6.49
N ASN A 29 2.98 3.66 -7.58
CA ASN A 29 3.02 2.19 -7.58
C ASN A 29 1.97 1.55 -6.64
N VAL A 30 0.79 2.14 -6.55
CA VAL A 30 -0.29 1.69 -5.65
C VAL A 30 -1.02 0.51 -6.26
N LYS A 31 -1.01 -0.63 -5.56
CA LYS A 31 -1.82 -1.81 -5.89
C LYS A 31 -3.13 -1.79 -5.12
N ALA A 32 -4.23 -2.01 -5.84
CA ALA A 32 -5.51 -2.28 -5.20
C ALA A 32 -5.49 -3.69 -4.59
N LEU A 33 -5.96 -3.82 -3.36
CA LEU A 33 -6.05 -5.09 -2.66
C LEU A 33 -7.49 -5.38 -2.20
N ARG A 34 -7.85 -6.66 -2.15
CA ARG A 34 -9.08 -7.16 -1.55
C ARG A 34 -8.70 -8.21 -0.51
N PHE A 35 -9.11 -7.98 0.73
CA PHE A 35 -8.91 -8.92 1.82
C PHE A 35 -10.11 -9.87 1.90
N SER A 36 -9.81 -11.15 2.09
CA SER A 36 -10.81 -12.18 2.36
C SER A 36 -11.19 -12.21 3.84
N GLY A 37 -12.20 -13.00 4.22
CA GLY A 37 -12.57 -13.22 5.62
C GLY A 37 -11.47 -13.83 6.48
N GLN A 38 -10.43 -14.42 5.86
CA GLN A 38 -9.24 -14.93 6.55
C GLN A 38 -8.14 -13.87 6.73
N GLY A 39 -8.38 -12.61 6.34
CA GLY A 39 -7.39 -11.54 6.40
C GLY A 39 -6.28 -11.65 5.34
N LEU A 40 -6.44 -12.54 4.35
CA LEU A 40 -5.49 -12.70 3.24
C LEU A 40 -5.88 -11.80 2.06
N ALA A 41 -4.95 -10.97 1.61
CA ALA A 41 -5.10 -10.04 0.50
C ALA A 41 -4.78 -10.67 -0.86
N ARG A 42 -5.52 -10.23 -1.87
CA ARG A 42 -5.34 -10.54 -3.29
C ARG A 42 -5.60 -9.29 -4.13
N GLU A 43 -5.09 -9.27 -5.36
CA GLU A 43 -5.48 -8.24 -6.32
C GLU A 43 -6.96 -8.45 -6.75
N PRO A 44 -7.72 -7.39 -7.09
CA PRO A 44 -9.08 -7.51 -7.58
C PRO A 44 -9.20 -8.47 -8.78
N GLY A 45 -10.01 -9.53 -8.64
CA GLY A 45 -10.17 -10.55 -9.68
C GLY A 45 -9.07 -11.61 -9.70
N GLY A 46 -8.01 -11.47 -8.88
CA GLY A 46 -6.94 -12.44 -8.75
C GLY A 46 -7.24 -13.53 -7.72
N THR A 47 -6.70 -14.72 -7.96
CA THR A 47 -6.76 -15.88 -7.06
C THR A 47 -5.44 -16.18 -6.35
N ALA A 48 -4.35 -15.47 -6.69
CA ALA A 48 -3.07 -15.55 -6.01
C ALA A 48 -3.04 -14.60 -4.80
N LEU A 49 -2.21 -14.91 -3.79
CA LEU A 49 -2.00 -14.01 -2.66
C LEU A 49 -1.14 -12.83 -3.13
N ALA A 50 -1.47 -11.63 -2.67
CA ALA A 50 -0.69 -10.46 -3.03
C ALA A 50 0.72 -10.54 -2.43
N ALA A 51 1.71 -10.18 -3.25
CA ALA A 51 3.12 -10.18 -2.88
C ALA A 51 3.89 -9.08 -3.63
N GLY A 52 5.03 -8.68 -3.08
CA GLY A 52 5.91 -7.64 -3.64
C GLY A 52 5.46 -6.23 -3.27
N LEU A 53 5.90 -5.24 -4.06
CA LEU A 53 5.59 -3.83 -3.84
C LEU A 53 4.07 -3.58 -3.98
N VAL A 54 3.46 -3.00 -2.95
CA VAL A 54 2.03 -2.65 -2.94
C VAL A 54 1.78 -1.15 -2.91
N ALA A 55 2.75 -0.36 -2.47
CA ALA A 55 2.70 1.10 -2.56
C ALA A 55 4.08 1.71 -2.36
N GLU A 56 4.24 2.91 -2.91
CA GLU A 56 5.42 3.73 -2.74
C GLU A 56 5.01 5.14 -2.30
N ILE A 57 5.70 5.66 -1.29
CA ILE A 57 5.55 7.04 -0.82
C ILE A 57 6.92 7.69 -0.88
N SER A 58 7.05 8.89 -1.44
CA SER A 58 8.32 9.60 -1.56
C SER A 58 8.19 11.08 -1.22
N SER A 59 9.31 11.71 -0.87
CA SER A 59 9.40 13.15 -0.64
C SER A 59 10.61 13.74 -1.34
N ALA A 60 10.41 14.84 -2.06
CA ALA A 60 11.53 15.61 -2.62
C ALA A 60 12.21 16.52 -1.57
N GLN A 61 11.64 16.65 -0.37
CA GLN A 61 12.20 17.48 0.71
C GLN A 61 13.27 16.76 1.53
N LEU A 62 13.44 15.45 1.34
CA LEU A 62 14.43 14.64 2.01
C LEU A 62 15.56 14.28 1.04
N SER A 63 16.81 14.49 1.45
CA SER A 63 18.00 14.12 0.69
C SER A 63 18.44 12.66 0.90
N SER A 64 17.93 12.00 1.95
CA SER A 64 18.18 10.59 2.26
C SER A 64 16.91 9.92 2.80
N LYS A 65 16.79 8.60 2.62
CA LYS A 65 15.61 7.81 3.00
C LYS A 65 14.30 8.46 2.53
N ASN A 66 14.37 9.09 1.35
CA ASN A 66 13.34 9.96 0.82
C ASN A 66 12.17 9.19 0.20
N ARG A 67 12.17 7.86 0.33
CA ARG A 67 11.16 6.98 -0.21
C ARG A 67 10.90 5.81 0.73
N ARG A 68 9.63 5.57 1.02
CA ARG A 68 9.10 4.45 1.79
C ARG A 68 8.46 3.46 0.82
N CYS A 69 9.05 2.29 0.71
CA CYS A 69 8.53 1.17 -0.07
C CYS A 69 7.69 0.29 0.85
N ILE A 70 6.45 0.01 0.47
CA ILE A 70 5.54 -0.85 1.23
C ILE A 70 5.41 -2.15 0.47
N TYR A 71 5.85 -3.24 1.09
CA TYR A 71 5.83 -4.58 0.53
C TYR A 71 4.78 -5.43 1.23
N MET A 72 4.30 -6.44 0.51
CA MET A 72 3.46 -7.49 1.06
C MET A 72 4.10 -8.86 0.82
N ALA A 73 3.97 -9.75 1.79
CA ALA A 73 4.27 -11.17 1.63
C ALA A 73 3.05 -12.02 2.02
N ALA A 74 2.77 -13.03 1.19
CA ALA A 74 1.69 -14.00 1.39
C ALA A 74 0.31 -13.38 1.69
N GLY A 75 0.02 -12.18 1.17
CA GLY A 75 -1.26 -11.52 1.34
C GLY A 75 -1.54 -10.93 2.73
N SER A 76 -0.66 -11.06 3.71
CA SER A 76 -0.97 -10.66 5.11
C SER A 76 0.17 -9.95 5.82
N VAL A 77 1.42 -10.23 5.45
CA VAL A 77 2.58 -9.61 6.08
C VAL A 77 2.89 -8.33 5.33
N ILE A 78 2.83 -7.19 6.02
CA ILE A 78 3.29 -5.90 5.49
C ILE A 78 4.68 -5.62 6.02
N SER A 79 5.61 -5.32 5.12
CA SER A 79 6.93 -4.81 5.47
C SER A 79 7.16 -3.45 4.82
N THR A 80 8.08 -2.69 5.39
CA THR A 80 8.36 -1.33 4.93
C THR A 80 9.85 -1.04 4.91
N CYS A 81 10.36 -0.66 3.74
CA CYS A 81 11.75 -0.29 3.55
C CYS A 81 11.90 1.19 3.25
N THR A 82 13.05 1.77 3.62
CA THR A 82 13.43 3.12 3.15
C THR A 82 14.56 3.02 2.15
N VAL A 83 14.43 3.72 1.02
CA VAL A 83 15.50 3.87 0.04
C VAL A 83 15.84 5.35 -0.16
N THR A 84 17.07 5.62 -0.58
CA THR A 84 17.53 6.95 -0.98
C THR A 84 17.65 6.98 -2.49
N GLY A 85 17.02 7.96 -3.14
CA GLY A 85 17.23 8.22 -4.57
C GLY A 85 15.99 8.70 -5.32
N THR A 86 16.16 8.82 -6.63
CA THR A 86 15.11 9.24 -7.57
C THR A 86 14.43 8.06 -8.27
N SER A 87 15.01 6.84 -8.21
CA SER A 87 14.47 5.62 -8.81
C SER A 87 13.34 4.99 -7.99
N THR A 88 12.33 4.40 -8.66
CA THR A 88 11.20 3.65 -8.06
C THR A 88 11.66 2.59 -7.07
N CYS A 89 10.80 2.28 -6.09
CA CYS A 89 11.03 1.13 -5.23
C CYS A 89 11.20 -0.15 -6.07
N PRO A 90 12.12 -1.05 -5.69
CA PRO A 90 12.21 -2.38 -6.28
C PRO A 90 10.86 -3.11 -6.24
N SER A 91 10.58 -3.96 -7.22
CA SER A 91 9.31 -4.71 -7.25
C SER A 91 9.22 -5.78 -6.16
N ASN A 92 10.37 -6.29 -5.71
CA ASN A 92 10.50 -7.27 -4.64
C ASN A 92 11.19 -6.62 -3.45
N GLU A 93 10.85 -7.09 -2.25
CA GLU A 93 11.49 -6.63 -1.03
C GLU A 93 12.99 -6.99 -1.02
N PRO A 94 13.88 -5.99 -0.92
CA PRO A 94 15.31 -6.24 -0.79
C PRO A 94 15.66 -6.92 0.55
N THR A 95 16.68 -7.79 0.57
CA THR A 95 17.08 -8.53 1.79
C THR A 95 17.61 -7.66 2.92
N ASN A 96 18.10 -6.46 2.62
CA ASN A 96 18.52 -5.49 3.63
C ASN A 96 17.35 -4.73 4.29
N CYS A 97 16.11 -5.04 3.87
CA CYS A 97 14.88 -4.51 4.46
C CYS A 97 14.18 -5.51 5.38
N LEU A 98 14.60 -6.78 5.36
CA LEU A 98 14.08 -7.89 6.18
C LEU A 98 14.77 -7.96 7.55
#